data_AF-A0A4Y2HI53-F1
#
_entry.id   AF-A0A4Y2HI53-F1
#
_cell.length_a   1.000
_cell.length_b   1.000
_cell.length_c   1.000
_cell.angle_alpha   90.00
_cell.angle_beta   90.00
_cell.angle_gamma   90.00
#
_symmetry.space_group_name_H-M   'P 1'
#
loop_
_entity.id
_entity.type
_entity.pdbx_description
1 polymer ?
#
loop_
_entity_poly.entity_id
_entity_poly.type
_entity_poly.pdbx_seq_one_letter_code
_entity_poly.pdbx_strand_id
1 'polypeptide(L)' 'GDKEKELGLPFSPLCDRNSTLVAESQIGFIDFIVSPSLEVCGDMLDRILRHVEGHKDGVIAEDSTGEHPLLL' A
#
# COMPACT_ATOMS: atom_id res chain seq x y z
N GLY A 1 13.12 -13.06 -23.84
CA GLY A 1 12.69 -14.29 -24.51
C GLY A 1 13.43 -14.50 -25.80
N ASP A 2 12.80 -14.20 -26.93
CA ASP A 2 13.31 -14.59 -28.26
C ASP A 2 14.73 -14.05 -28.56
N LYS A 3 15.02 -12.82 -28.15
CA LYS A 3 16.38 -12.26 -28.29
C LYS A 3 17.43 -12.97 -27.44
N GLU A 4 17.05 -13.48 -26.26
CA GLU A 4 17.96 -14.29 -25.42
C GLU A 4 18.25 -15.62 -26.13
N LYS A 5 17.23 -16.23 -26.73
CA LYS A 5 17.38 -17.45 -27.54
C LYS A 5 18.29 -17.23 -28.75
N GLU A 6 18.12 -16.13 -29.49
CA GLU A 6 18.97 -15.79 -30.65
C GLU A 6 20.43 -15.62 -30.27
N LEU A 7 20.70 -15.05 -29.09
CA LEU A 7 22.05 -14.87 -28.55
C LEU A 7 22.61 -16.12 -27.85
N GLY A 8 21.85 -17.22 -27.78
CA GLY A 8 22.24 -18.44 -27.08
C GLY A 8 22.31 -18.28 -25.56
N LEU A 9 21.61 -17.29 -25.00
CA LEU A 9 21.55 -17.02 -23.56
C LEU A 9 20.40 -17.81 -22.91
N PRO A 10 20.51 -18.15 -21.62
CA PRO A 10 19.38 -18.68 -20.87
C PRO A 10 18.24 -17.65 -20.83
N PHE A 11 17.00 -18.13 -20.89
CA PHE A 11 15.84 -17.26 -20.74
C PHE A 11 15.79 -16.66 -19.33
N SER A 12 15.54 -15.36 -19.25
CA SER A 12 15.15 -14.74 -18.00
C SER A 12 13.84 -15.38 -17.47
N PRO A 13 13.58 -15.34 -16.16
CA PRO A 13 12.33 -15.82 -15.61
C PRO A 13 11.11 -15.29 -16.37
N LEU A 14 10.13 -16.16 -16.61
CA LEU A 14 8.87 -15.86 -17.30
C LEU A 14 9.00 -15.43 -18.76
N CYS A 15 10.22 -15.43 -19.32
CA CYS A 15 10.48 -14.91 -20.66
C CYS A 15 10.46 -15.98 -21.77
N ASP A 16 10.15 -17.24 -21.43
CA ASP A 16 9.93 -18.30 -22.41
C ASP A 16 8.42 -18.56 -22.60
N ARG A 17 7.87 -18.09 -23.71
CA ARG A 17 6.45 -18.22 -24.04
C ARG A 17 5.96 -19.68 -24.18
N ASN A 18 6.85 -20.65 -24.31
CA ASN A 18 6.49 -22.06 -24.53
C ASN A 18 6.43 -22.85 -23.22
N SER A 19 7.15 -22.42 -22.19
CA SER A 19 7.24 -23.12 -20.90
C SER A 19 6.67 -22.32 -19.72
N THR A 20 6.47 -21.00 -19.88
CA THR A 20 5.97 -20.14 -18.80
C THR A 20 4.51 -20.46 -18.47
N LEU A 21 4.25 -20.82 -17.21
CA LEU A 21 2.91 -20.97 -16.64
C LEU A 21 2.37 -19.59 -16.23
N VAL A 22 1.77 -18.89 -17.19
CA VAL A 22 1.33 -17.49 -17.01
C VAL A 22 0.37 -17.34 -15.82
N ALA A 23 -0.64 -18.22 -15.71
CA ALA A 23 -1.65 -18.12 -14.66
C ALA A 23 -1.05 -18.22 -13.26
N GLU A 24 -0.19 -19.21 -13.01
CA GLU A 24 0.50 -19.39 -11.73
C GLU A 24 1.43 -18.22 -11.43
N SER A 25 2.12 -17.72 -12.46
CA SER A 25 3.02 -16.56 -12.33
C SER A 25 2.25 -15.29 -11.95
N GLN A 26 1.03 -15.10 -12.46
CA GLN A 26 0.17 -13.98 -12.09
C GLN A 26 -0.33 -14.10 -10.65
N ILE A 27 -0.75 -15.30 -10.21
CA ILE A 27 -1.15 -15.56 -8.82
C ILE A 27 0.01 -15.18 -7.88
N GLY A 28 1.22 -15.70 -8.15
CA GLY A 28 2.39 -15.36 -7.36
C GLY A 28 2.73 -13.87 -7.37
N PHE A 29 2.62 -13.19 -8.52
CA PHE A 29 2.86 -11.75 -8.59
C PHE A 29 1.85 -10.95 -7.75
N ILE A 30 0.59 -11.36 -7.74
CA ILE A 30 -0.46 -10.72 -6.93
C ILE A 30 -0.19 -10.94 -5.44
N ASP A 31 0.07 -12.17 -5.04
CA ASP A 31 0.22 -12.54 -3.63
C ASP A 31 1.48 -11.93 -3.00
N PHE A 32 2.58 -11.88 -3.76
CA PHE A 32 3.88 -11.50 -3.20
C PHE A 32 4.29 -10.06 -3.51
N ILE A 33 3.73 -9.41 -4.54
CA ILE A 33 4.12 -8.05 -4.92
C ILE A 33 2.93 -7.09 -4.84
N VAL A 34 1.84 -7.37 -5.54
CA VAL A 34 0.74 -6.41 -5.69
C VAL A 34 0.01 -6.21 -4.37
N SER A 35 -0.46 -7.29 -3.73
CA SER A 35 -1.28 -7.20 -2.51
C SER A 35 -0.50 -6.54 -1.36
N PRO A 36 0.74 -6.94 -1.05
CA PRO A 36 1.52 -6.28 0.01
C PRO A 36 1.79 -4.79 -0.28
N SER A 37 2.03 -4.43 -1.55
CA SER A 37 2.25 -3.04 -1.93
C SER A 37 0.99 -2.18 -1.76
N LEU A 38 -0.18 -2.74 -2.12
CA LEU A 38 -1.44 -2.05 -1.99
C LEU A 38 -1.92 -1.95 -0.55
N GLU A 39 -1.62 -2.93 0.31
CA GLU A 39 -1.89 -2.84 1.75
C GLU A 39 -1.17 -1.64 2.38
N VAL A 40 0.13 -1.50 2.13
CA VAL A 40 0.92 -0.35 2.62
C VAL A 40 0.40 0.97 2.04
N CYS A 41 0.01 0.98 0.77
CA CYS A 41 -0.60 2.14 0.13
C CYS A 41 -1.93 2.50 0.80
N GLY A 42 -2.77 1.51 1.11
CA GLY A 42 -4.03 1.68 1.84
C GLY A 42 -3.82 2.30 3.21
N ASP A 43 -2.90 1.77 3.99
CA ASP A 43 -2.54 2.32 5.31
C ASP A 43 -2.08 3.77 5.24
N MET A 44 -1.30 4.12 4.22
CA MET A 44 -0.86 5.48 3.95
C MET A 44 -2.05 6.40 3.62
N LEU A 45 -2.95 5.96 2.75
CA LEU A 45 -4.14 6.72 2.38
C LEU A 45 -5.07 6.95 3.58
N ASP A 46 -5.28 5.93 4.42
CA ASP A 46 -6.08 6.03 5.64
C ASP A 46 -5.49 7.06 6.61
N ARG A 47 -4.16 7.07 6.77
CA ARG A 47 -3.48 8.08 7.60
C ARG A 47 -3.72 9.48 7.05
N ILE A 48 -3.57 9.67 5.74
CA ILE A 48 -3.78 10.98 5.10
C ILE A 48 -5.24 11.42 5.27
N LEU A 49 -6.19 10.53 5.01
CA LEU A 49 -7.61 10.83 5.13
C LEU A 49 -7.97 11.28 6.56
N ARG A 50 -7.50 10.56 7.59
CA ARG A 50 -7.70 10.96 9.00
C ARG A 50 -7.18 12.36 9.31
N HIS A 51 -6.04 12.76 8.72
CA HIS A 51 -5.52 14.13 8.91
C HIS A 51 -6.37 15.16 8.19
N VAL A 52 -6.85 14.86 6.98
CA VAL A 52 -7.73 15.74 6.20
C VAL A 52 -9.09 15.91 6.89
N GLU A 53 -9.64 14.83 7.46
CA GLU A 53 -10.89 14.86 8.23
C GLU A 53 -10.72 15.58 9.56
N GLY A 54 -9.61 15.35 10.28
CA GLY A 54 -9.29 16.10 11.50
C GLY A 54 -9.11 17.61 11.28
N HIS A 55 -8.84 18.06 10.05
CA HIS A 55 -8.87 19.49 9.69
C HIS A 55 -10.28 20.04 9.43
N LYS A 56 -11.29 19.19 9.22
CA LYS A 56 -12.70 19.63 9.08
C LYS A 56 -13.36 19.90 10.44
N ASP A 57 -12.89 19.25 11.50
CA ASP A 57 -13.44 19.39 12.86
C ASP A 57 -12.74 20.48 13.70
N GLY A 58 -11.91 21.32 13.08
CA GLY A 58 -11.29 22.49 13.69
C GLY A 58 -12.23 23.68 13.92
N VAL A 59 -13.53 23.44 14.12
CA VAL A 59 -14.54 24.45 14.48
C VAL A 59 -15.31 23.96 15.71
N ILE A 60 -14.91 24.56 16.85
CA ILE A 60 -15.54 24.68 18.18
C ILE A 60 -15.91 23.41 18.98
N ALA A 61 -15.10 23.13 20.01
CA ALA A 61 -15.64 22.81 21.33
C ALA A 61 -15.15 23.91 22.30
N GLU A 62 -16.09 24.74 22.75
CA GLU A 62 -15.85 25.69 23.84
C GLU A 62 -15.76 24.92 25.15
N ASP A 63 -14.65 25.06 25.88
CA ASP A 63 -14.62 24.78 27.31
C ASP A 63 -14.44 26.10 28.04
N SER A 64 -15.57 26.67 28.46
CA SER A 64 -15.62 27.86 29.29
C SER A 64 -16.33 27.54 30.60
N THR A 65 -15.63 27.89 31.69
CA THR A 65 -16.08 27.99 33.10
C THR A 65 -16.23 26.63 33.79
N GLY A 66 -15.47 26.26 34.81
CA GLY A 66 -14.72 27.03 35.79
C GLY A 66 -15.20 26.60 37.16
N GLU A 67 -14.37 25.89 37.93
CA GLU A 67 -14.36 25.90 39.40
C GLU A 67 -13.11 25.18 39.93
N HIS A 68 -12.18 25.98 40.46
CA HIS A 68 -11.20 25.54 41.46
C HIS A 68 -11.63 26.19 42.78
N PRO A 69 -11.87 25.41 43.86
CA PRO A 69 -11.11 25.60 45.13
C PRO A 69 -11.01 24.22 45.88
N LEU A 70 -10.03 23.82 46.70
CA LEU A 70 -8.95 24.45 47.45
C LEU A 70 -7.83 23.44 47.72
N LEU A 71 -6.64 23.99 47.96
CA LEU A 71 -5.61 23.44 48.84
C LEU A 71 -6.17 22.86 50.16
N LEU A 72 -5.97 21.57 50.39
CA LEU A 72 -5.20 20.99 51.51
C LEU A 72 -4.89 19.52 51.23
#